data_AF-A0A8I6TBH4-F1
#
_entry.id   AF-A0A8I6TBH4-F1
#
_cell.length_a   1.000
_cell.length_b   1.000
_cell.length_c   1.000
_cell.angle_alpha   90.00
_cell.angle_beta   90.00
_cell.angle_gamma   90.00
#
_symmetry.space_group_name_H-M   'P 1'
#
loop_
_entity.id
_entity.type
_entity.pdbx_description
1 polymer ?
#
loop_
_entity_poly.entity_id
_entity_poly.type
_entity_poly.pdbx_seq_one_letter_code
_entity_poly.pdbx_strand_id
1 'polypeptide(L)'
;MVYLHIPPSFTEEEIMLQTKYAKLKRKKKALQSLKAPRQESERTMPIKKTQVEGRDAREIAKKLIKSGAIAAIKKAPKREEMSGFKRPAGLERRLERSTISGYQPFSGNNDEPRPKAKKLYDSLMKNMEEDEPIVKPLVQEKPVGGNTVFVQGGDISETMLRKVFSEFGTIININMEVEKRRGFVTFDDAQAAAAAIERLDGKVVHMSQLSVSYARRQLIYNTSAETTKNSKLWASAACRKNEKGAQREQNEREVIKYDNFFD
;
A
#
# COMPACT_ATOMS: atom_id res chain seq x y z
N MET A 1 -1.73 34.24 60.38
CA MET A 1 -0.97 33.40 59.42
C MET A 1 -1.96 32.84 58.43
N VAL A 2 -1.87 33.23 57.15
CA VAL A 2 -2.75 32.70 56.10
C VAL A 2 -2.09 31.44 55.56
N TYR A 3 -2.70 30.28 55.81
CA TYR A 3 -2.21 29.01 55.28
C TYR A 3 -2.65 28.88 53.82
N LEU A 4 -1.69 28.96 52.91
CA LEU A 4 -1.88 28.63 51.49
C LEU A 4 -2.14 27.13 51.37
N HIS A 5 -3.38 26.77 51.07
CA HIS A 5 -3.77 25.40 50.81
C HIS A 5 -3.43 25.04 49.36
N ILE A 6 -2.28 24.40 49.16
CA ILE A 6 -1.88 23.85 47.85
C ILE A 6 -2.40 22.40 47.76
N PRO A 7 -3.18 22.03 46.73
CA PRO A 7 -3.65 20.66 46.54
C PRO A 7 -2.48 19.68 46.35
N PRO A 8 -2.55 18.47 46.93
CA PRO A 8 -1.46 17.50 46.88
C PRO A 8 -1.33 16.78 45.53
N SER A 9 -2.36 16.85 44.69
CA SER A 9 -2.43 16.21 43.38
C SER A 9 -2.55 17.26 42.28
N PHE A 10 -1.82 17.04 41.18
CA PHE A 10 -1.99 17.84 39.97
C PHE A 10 -3.41 17.68 39.42
N THR A 11 -3.96 18.78 38.95
CA THR A 11 -5.17 18.77 38.13
C THR A 11 -4.91 18.05 36.81
N GLU A 12 -5.97 17.57 36.16
CA GLU A 12 -5.87 16.89 34.86
C GLU A 12 -5.17 17.78 33.82
N GLU A 13 -5.45 19.08 33.84
CA GLU A 13 -4.80 20.07 32.97
C GLU A 13 -3.30 20.18 33.22
N GLU A 14 -2.86 20.21 34.48
CA GLU A 14 -1.44 20.26 34.85
C GLU A 14 -0.71 18.98 34.44
N ILE A 15 -1.35 17.81 34.59
CA ILE A 15 -0.82 16.52 34.12
C ILE A 15 -0.65 16.57 32.59
N MET A 16 -1.68 17.01 31.86
CA MET A 16 -1.61 17.17 30.41
C MET A 16 -0.49 18.13 30.00
N LEU A 17 -0.34 19.25 30.71
CA LEU A 17 0.68 20.24 30.44
C LEU A 17 2.09 19.68 30.68
N GLN A 18 2.29 18.91 31.76
CA GLN A 18 3.54 18.25 32.07
C GLN A 18 3.94 17.23 31.00
N THR A 19 2.98 16.42 30.52
CA THR A 19 3.23 15.44 29.45
C THR A 19 3.56 16.13 28.12
N LYS A 20 2.85 17.21 27.77
CA LYS A 20 3.11 18.01 26.56
C LYS A 20 4.49 18.66 26.62
N TYR A 21 4.86 19.22 27.77
CA TYR A 21 6.18 19.82 28.00
C TYR A 21 7.31 18.78 27.88
N ALA A 22 7.14 17.58 28.44
CA ALA A 22 8.10 16.50 28.29
C ALA A 22 8.30 16.08 26.82
N LYS A 23 7.22 16.00 26.04
CA LYS A 23 7.28 15.73 24.58
C LYS A 23 8.03 16.84 23.84
N LEU A 24 7.74 18.11 24.14
CA LEU A 24 8.42 19.26 23.55
C LEU A 24 9.91 19.27 23.88
N LYS A 25 10.29 18.97 25.12
CA LYS A 25 11.69 18.88 25.55
C LYS A 25 12.45 17.80 24.78
N ARG A 26 11.84 16.62 24.57
CA ARG A 26 12.41 15.54 23.74
C ARG A 26 12.58 15.97 22.28
N LYS A 27 11.56 16.58 21.67
CA LYS A 27 11.64 17.10 20.30
C LYS A 27 12.70 18.19 20.14
N LYS A 28 12.81 19.11 21.09
CA LYS A 28 13.83 20.17 21.11
C LYS A 28 15.25 19.58 21.15
N LYS A 29 15.49 18.57 22.00
CA LYS A 29 16.78 17.86 22.07
C LYS A 29 17.12 17.17 20.75
N ALA A 30 16.16 16.49 20.12
CA ALA A 30 16.36 15.83 18.83
C ALA A 30 16.66 16.83 17.70
N LEU A 31 15.95 17.96 17.66
CA LEU A 31 16.22 19.04 16.71
C LEU A 31 17.62 19.64 16.92
N GLN A 32 18.04 19.81 18.17
CA GLN A 32 19.38 20.31 18.48
C GLN A 32 20.47 19.34 17.99
N SER A 33 20.28 18.02 18.14
CA SER A 33 21.23 17.04 17.59
C SER A 33 21.29 17.02 16.06
N LEU A 34 20.19 17.34 15.38
CA LEU A 34 20.16 17.45 13.91
C LEU A 34 20.78 18.75 13.42
N LYS A 35 20.68 19.82 14.21
CA LYS A 35 21.24 21.14 13.92
C LYS A 35 22.73 21.25 14.30
N ALA A 36 23.22 20.35 15.15
CA ALA A 36 24.65 20.24 15.39
C ALA A 36 25.35 19.93 14.05
N PRO A 37 26.40 20.69 13.69
CA PRO A 37 27.14 20.45 12.46
C PRO A 37 27.62 19.00 12.49
N ARG A 38 27.16 18.20 11.51
CA ARG A 38 27.64 16.84 11.34
C ARG A 38 29.14 16.93 11.13
N GLN A 39 29.93 16.37 12.03
CA GLN A 39 31.31 16.01 11.73
C GLN A 39 31.22 15.02 10.57
N GLU A 40 31.51 15.50 9.36
CA GLU A 40 31.58 14.65 8.17
C GLU A 40 32.67 13.63 8.45
N SER A 41 32.29 12.38 8.73
CA SER A 41 33.21 11.27 8.54
C SER A 41 33.59 11.32 7.06
N GLU A 42 34.88 11.53 6.80
CA GLU A 42 35.46 11.62 5.46
C GLU A 42 34.76 10.65 4.50
N ARG A 43 34.26 11.21 3.40
CA ARG A 43 33.70 10.40 2.31
C ARG A 43 34.85 9.59 1.73
N THR A 44 34.96 8.33 2.15
CA THR A 44 35.80 7.38 1.44
C THR A 44 35.20 7.18 0.05
N MET A 45 36.08 7.37 -0.93
CA MET A 45 35.87 7.31 -2.38
C MET A 45 35.08 6.07 -2.83
N PRO A 46 34.47 6.06 -4.03
CA PRO A 46 33.77 4.89 -4.55
C PRO A 46 34.78 3.76 -4.84
N ILE A 47 34.95 2.85 -3.88
CA ILE A 47 35.77 1.66 -4.04
C ILE A 47 34.96 0.65 -4.86
N LYS A 48 35.55 0.28 -6.01
CA LYS A 48 35.16 -0.84 -6.87
C LYS A 48 34.81 -2.06 -6.01
N LYS A 49 33.79 -2.82 -6.40
CA LYS A 49 33.38 -4.08 -5.78
C LYS A 49 34.60 -4.95 -5.41
N THR A 50 35.05 -4.88 -4.17
CA THR A 50 35.88 -5.90 -3.56
C THR A 50 34.93 -6.87 -2.87
N GLN A 51 35.08 -8.15 -3.18
CA GLN A 51 34.47 -9.24 -2.44
C GLN A 51 35.07 -9.21 -1.02
N VAL A 52 34.53 -8.37 -0.14
CA VAL A 52 34.88 -8.41 1.28
C VAL A 52 34.23 -9.65 1.84
N GLU A 53 35.08 -10.57 2.30
CA GLU A 53 34.73 -11.87 2.83
C GLU A 53 33.50 -11.80 3.74
N GLY A 54 32.51 -12.65 3.49
CA GLY A 54 31.38 -12.87 4.41
C GLY A 54 31.77 -13.41 5.80
N ARG A 55 33.07 -13.38 6.15
CA ARG A 55 33.60 -13.70 7.48
C ARG A 55 33.40 -12.55 8.45
N ASP A 56 33.66 -11.30 8.05
CA ASP A 56 33.51 -10.14 8.93
C ASP A 56 32.07 -9.97 9.41
N ALA A 57 31.09 -10.09 8.51
CA ALA A 57 29.69 -9.97 8.89
C ALA A 57 29.25 -11.06 9.89
N ARG A 58 29.81 -12.28 9.78
CA ARG A 58 29.54 -13.37 10.72
C ARG A 58 30.20 -13.14 12.07
N GLU A 59 31.42 -12.62 12.09
CA GLU A 59 32.12 -12.31 13.34
C GLU A 59 31.51 -11.12 14.07
N ILE A 60 31.11 -10.07 13.33
CA ILE A 60 30.34 -8.94 13.86
C ILE A 60 29.03 -9.44 14.45
N ALA A 61 28.29 -10.29 13.72
CA ALA A 61 27.06 -10.89 14.23
C ALA A 61 27.31 -11.73 15.49
N LYS A 62 28.36 -12.57 15.54
CA LYS A 62 28.74 -13.32 16.74
C LYS A 62 29.07 -12.41 17.91
N LYS A 63 29.80 -11.32 17.68
CA LYS A 63 30.18 -10.34 18.71
C LYS A 63 28.95 -9.61 19.26
N LEU A 64 27.98 -9.27 18.41
CA LEU A 64 26.72 -8.62 18.79
C LEU A 64 25.76 -9.55 19.55
N ILE A 65 25.72 -10.83 19.18
CA ILE A 65 24.98 -11.85 19.94
C ILE A 65 25.67 -12.06 21.31
N LYS A 66 27.01 -12.15 21.33
CA LYS A 66 27.80 -12.32 22.56
C LYS A 66 27.72 -11.12 23.50
N SER A 67 27.60 -9.89 22.97
CA SER A 67 27.44 -8.67 23.76
C SER A 67 25.99 -8.37 24.16
N GLY A 68 25.01 -9.17 23.70
CA GLY A 68 23.59 -8.97 24.00
C GLY A 68 22.92 -7.83 23.25
N ALA A 69 23.60 -7.20 22.29
CA ALA A 69 23.03 -6.14 21.47
C ALA A 69 21.93 -6.67 20.51
N ILE A 70 21.96 -7.95 20.18
CA ILE A 70 20.96 -8.64 19.35
C ILE A 70 20.57 -9.96 20.02
N ALA A 71 19.26 -10.24 20.10
CA ALA A 71 18.75 -11.50 20.64
C ALA A 71 19.12 -12.69 19.72
N ALA A 72 19.61 -13.78 20.31
CA ALA A 72 19.85 -15.01 19.57
C ALA A 72 18.53 -15.56 19.00
N ILE A 73 18.52 -15.86 17.69
CA ILE A 73 17.36 -16.45 17.02
C ILE A 73 17.14 -17.84 17.62
N LYS A 74 16.07 -18.01 18.40
CA LYS A 74 15.61 -19.33 18.82
C LYS A 74 15.14 -20.06 17.57
N LYS A 75 15.82 -21.15 17.20
CA LYS A 75 15.42 -22.00 16.09
C LYS A 75 14.00 -22.49 16.36
N ALA A 76 13.02 -22.00 15.61
CA ALA A 76 11.64 -22.38 15.79
C ALA A 76 11.49 -23.90 15.56
N PRO A 77 10.66 -24.61 16.36
CA PRO A 77 10.30 -25.98 16.04
C PRO A 77 9.63 -25.99 14.66
N LYS A 78 9.93 -27.02 13.84
CA LYS A 78 9.29 -27.23 12.54
C LYS A 78 7.78 -27.22 12.76
N ARG A 79 7.12 -26.16 12.27
CA ARG A 79 5.67 -26.03 12.30
C ARG A 79 5.13 -26.98 11.25
N GLU A 80 4.42 -28.01 11.68
CA GLU A 80 3.65 -28.89 10.79
C GLU A 80 2.69 -28.02 9.96
N GLU A 81 2.75 -28.23 8.65
CA GLU A 81 2.03 -27.43 7.68
C GLU A 81 0.53 -27.69 7.77
N MET A 82 -0.21 -26.74 8.35
CA MET A 82 -1.62 -26.57 8.07
C MET A 82 -1.82 -25.26 7.31
N SER A 83 -2.13 -25.42 6.02
CA SER A 83 -2.86 -24.49 5.16
C SER A 83 -2.30 -23.07 5.04
N GLY A 84 -1.43 -22.87 4.05
CA GLY A 84 -1.03 -21.57 3.53
C GLY A 84 -0.62 -21.71 2.06
N PHE A 85 -0.95 -20.72 1.24
CA PHE A 85 -0.78 -20.63 -0.22
C PHE A 85 0.37 -21.51 -0.76
N LYS A 86 0.01 -22.61 -1.46
CA LYS A 86 0.97 -23.56 -2.04
C LYS A 86 1.94 -22.82 -2.95
N ARG A 87 3.16 -22.60 -2.50
CA ARG A 87 4.28 -22.30 -3.39
C ARG A 87 4.74 -23.63 -3.97
N PRO A 88 4.98 -23.75 -5.29
CA PRO A 88 5.57 -24.96 -5.84
C PRO A 88 6.99 -25.05 -5.28
N ALA A 89 7.23 -26.04 -4.42
CA ALA A 89 8.55 -26.41 -3.96
C ALA A 89 9.35 -26.90 -5.18
N GLY A 90 10.19 -26.02 -5.72
CA GLY A 90 11.08 -26.33 -6.83
C GLY A 90 12.10 -27.38 -6.42
N LEU A 91 11.84 -28.62 -6.83
CA LEU A 91 12.80 -29.60 -7.35
C LEU A 91 14.27 -29.35 -6.93
N GLU A 92 14.63 -29.72 -5.70
CA GLU A 92 16.03 -29.94 -5.36
C GLU A 92 16.52 -31.16 -6.17
N ARG A 93 17.14 -30.89 -7.31
CA ARG A 93 17.94 -31.88 -8.05
C ARG A 93 19.13 -32.25 -7.17
N ARG A 94 18.99 -33.35 -6.44
CA ARG A 94 20.11 -34.08 -5.86
C ARG A 94 20.92 -34.65 -7.03
N LEU A 95 22.08 -34.04 -7.31
CA LEU A 95 23.05 -34.51 -8.28
C LEU A 95 23.78 -35.72 -7.70
N GLU A 96 23.24 -36.91 -7.89
CA GLU A 96 24.03 -38.15 -7.82
C GLU A 96 23.93 -38.90 -9.16
N ARG A 97 25.10 -39.38 -9.59
CA ARG A 97 25.39 -39.95 -10.90
C ARG A 97 24.59 -41.21 -11.21
N SER A 98 24.33 -41.38 -12.51
CA SER A 98 24.31 -42.68 -13.21
C SER A 98 23.06 -43.55 -13.02
N THR A 99 22.11 -43.46 -13.95
CA THR A 99 21.86 -44.45 -15.03
C THR A 99 20.55 -44.14 -15.75
N ILE A 100 20.67 -43.97 -17.07
CA ILE A 100 19.70 -44.35 -18.12
C ILE A 100 18.26 -43.83 -17.99
N SER A 101 17.99 -42.81 -18.79
CA SER A 101 16.69 -42.45 -19.35
C SER A 101 15.98 -43.68 -19.95
N GLY A 102 14.84 -44.07 -19.38
CA GLY A 102 13.96 -45.12 -19.90
C GLY A 102 12.51 -44.66 -19.96
N TYR A 103 11.98 -44.56 -21.18
CA TYR A 103 10.57 -44.37 -21.50
C TYR A 103 9.79 -45.63 -21.07
N GLN A 104 8.72 -45.52 -20.27
CA GLN A 104 7.78 -46.64 -20.05
C GLN A 104 6.56 -46.48 -20.96
N PRO A 105 6.31 -47.40 -21.92
CA PRO A 105 5.04 -47.47 -22.63
C PRO A 105 3.98 -48.13 -21.75
N PHE A 106 2.74 -47.69 -21.90
CA PHE A 106 1.57 -48.21 -21.20
C PHE A 106 1.36 -49.70 -21.52
N SER A 107 1.68 -50.57 -20.57
CA SER A 107 1.19 -51.95 -20.55
C SER A 107 0.29 -52.12 -19.33
N GLY A 108 -0.99 -52.32 -19.62
CA GLY A 108 -2.02 -52.58 -18.63
C GLY A 108 -1.87 -53.95 -17.97
N ASN A 109 -2.35 -54.02 -16.73
CA ASN A 109 -3.21 -55.07 -16.16
C ASN A 109 -3.11 -55.00 -14.63
N ASN A 110 -4.10 -54.37 -14.01
CA ASN A 110 -4.49 -54.63 -12.62
C ASN A 110 -5.99 -54.32 -12.53
N ASP A 111 -6.79 -55.38 -12.59
CA ASP A 111 -8.21 -55.37 -12.27
C ASP A 111 -8.38 -55.26 -10.75
N GLU A 112 -8.44 -54.03 -10.27
CA GLU A 112 -8.88 -53.65 -8.92
C GLU A 112 -9.92 -52.53 -9.10
N PRO A 113 -11.13 -52.62 -8.51
CA PRO A 113 -12.15 -51.59 -8.69
C PRO A 113 -11.71 -50.32 -7.95
N ARG A 114 -11.03 -49.40 -8.65
CA ARG A 114 -10.80 -48.05 -8.16
C ARG A 114 -12.14 -47.42 -7.77
N PRO A 115 -12.28 -46.80 -6.59
CA PRO A 115 -13.48 -46.05 -6.25
C PRO A 115 -13.65 -44.96 -7.30
N LYS A 116 -14.74 -45.04 -8.07
CA LYS A 116 -15.08 -44.05 -9.10
C LYS A 116 -15.10 -42.68 -8.42
N ALA A 117 -14.15 -41.82 -8.78
CA ALA A 117 -14.14 -40.44 -8.31
C ALA A 117 -15.51 -39.83 -8.65
N LYS A 118 -16.25 -39.40 -7.63
CA LYS A 118 -17.55 -38.75 -7.80
C LYS A 118 -17.36 -37.59 -8.78
N LYS A 119 -18.15 -37.57 -9.86
CA LYS A 119 -18.06 -36.51 -10.86
C LYS A 119 -18.33 -35.20 -10.13
N LEU A 120 -17.39 -34.25 -10.22
CA LEU A 120 -17.48 -32.93 -9.56
C LEU A 120 -18.81 -32.23 -9.85
N TYR A 121 -19.41 -32.55 -11.00
CA TYR A 121 -20.73 -32.10 -11.42
C TYR A 121 -21.86 -32.46 -10.43
N ASP A 122 -21.86 -33.65 -9.85
CA ASP A 122 -22.93 -34.07 -8.91
C ASP A 122 -22.89 -33.29 -7.60
N SER A 123 -21.70 -32.85 -7.16
CA SER A 123 -21.56 -32.01 -5.97
C SER A 123 -21.93 -30.55 -6.21
N LEU A 124 -21.87 -30.07 -7.46
CA LEU A 124 -22.35 -28.74 -7.82
C LEU A 124 -23.88 -28.72 -7.97
N MET A 125 -24.48 -29.78 -8.51
CA MET A 125 -25.93 -29.85 -8.69
C MET A 125 -26.68 -30.06 -7.38
N LYS A 126 -26.10 -30.79 -6.42
CA LYS A 126 -26.75 -31.06 -5.11
C LYS A 126 -26.86 -29.82 -4.20
N ASN A 127 -26.16 -28.73 -4.51
CA ASN A 127 -26.28 -27.46 -3.78
C ASN A 127 -27.22 -26.46 -4.49
N MET A 128 -27.93 -26.86 -5.55
CA MET A 128 -28.79 -25.99 -6.34
C MET A 128 -30.28 -26.38 -6.31
N GLU A 129 -30.66 -27.49 -5.66
CA GLU A 129 -32.02 -28.06 -5.79
C GLU A 129 -32.95 -27.78 -4.60
N GLU A 130 -32.54 -26.99 -3.62
CA GLU A 130 -33.48 -26.40 -2.65
C GLU A 130 -33.07 -24.97 -2.40
N ASP A 131 -33.58 -24.04 -3.21
CA ASP A 131 -33.80 -22.65 -2.79
C ASP A 131 -34.91 -22.04 -3.65
N GLU A 132 -36.04 -21.78 -3.00
CA GLU A 132 -37.06 -20.76 -3.30
C GLU A 132 -36.44 -19.50 -3.98
N PRO A 133 -37.20 -18.73 -4.80
CA PRO A 133 -36.63 -17.72 -5.69
C PRO A 133 -35.76 -16.71 -4.93
N ILE A 134 -34.44 -16.89 -5.02
CA ILE A 134 -33.44 -16.03 -4.41
C ILE A 134 -33.52 -14.68 -5.11
N VAL A 135 -34.19 -13.72 -4.46
CA VAL A 135 -34.04 -12.30 -4.76
C VAL A 135 -32.55 -11.99 -4.65
N LYS A 136 -31.90 -11.69 -5.78
CA LYS A 136 -30.47 -11.36 -5.84
C LYS A 136 -30.15 -10.33 -4.75
N PRO A 137 -29.28 -10.62 -3.76
CA PRO A 137 -28.85 -9.59 -2.85
C PRO A 137 -28.03 -8.60 -3.68
N LEU A 138 -28.54 -7.36 -3.74
CA LEU A 138 -27.83 -6.23 -4.28
C LEU A 138 -26.46 -6.20 -3.58
N VAL A 139 -25.39 -6.49 -4.31
CA VAL A 139 -24.02 -6.35 -3.79
C VAL A 139 -23.84 -4.86 -3.51
N GLN A 140 -24.05 -4.45 -2.26
CA GLN A 140 -23.58 -3.17 -1.77
C GLN A 140 -22.05 -3.28 -1.79
N GLU A 141 -21.44 -2.86 -2.91
CA GLU A 141 -20.02 -2.57 -2.97
C GLU A 141 -19.71 -1.68 -1.77
N LYS A 142 -18.76 -2.10 -0.91
CA LYS A 142 -18.26 -1.30 0.21
C LYS A 142 -18.20 0.17 -0.23
N PRO A 143 -18.77 1.13 0.53
CA PRO A 143 -18.62 2.52 0.14
C PRO A 143 -17.12 2.81 0.18
N VAL A 144 -16.51 2.94 -1.00
CA VAL A 144 -15.14 3.40 -1.16
C VAL A 144 -15.18 4.89 -0.90
N GLY A 145 -15.43 5.24 0.36
CA GLY A 145 -15.61 6.60 0.82
C GLY A 145 -14.27 7.33 0.82
N GLY A 146 -14.29 8.55 0.32
CA GLY A 146 -13.17 9.48 0.41
C GLY A 146 -13.58 10.87 -0.09
N ASN A 147 -12.64 11.81 0.01
CA ASN A 147 -12.93 13.23 -0.21
C ASN A 147 -12.97 13.61 -1.69
N THR A 148 -12.48 12.74 -2.59
CA THR A 148 -12.48 12.96 -4.03
C THR A 148 -13.65 12.23 -4.70
N VAL A 149 -14.38 12.99 -5.52
CA VAL A 149 -15.54 12.58 -6.31
C VAL A 149 -15.19 12.62 -7.80
N PHE A 150 -15.60 11.60 -8.54
CA PHE A 150 -15.54 11.52 -9.99
C PHE A 150 -16.86 12.00 -10.58
N VAL A 151 -16.77 12.85 -11.61
CA VAL A 151 -17.90 13.42 -12.33
C VAL A 151 -17.77 13.12 -13.81
N GLN A 152 -18.84 12.64 -14.42
CA GLN A 152 -18.95 12.41 -15.85
C GLN A 152 -20.23 13.07 -16.38
N GLY A 153 -20.14 13.77 -17.50
CA GLY A 153 -21.30 14.43 -18.13
C GLY A 153 -20.98 14.88 -19.56
N GLY A 154 -21.98 15.28 -20.33
CA GLY A 154 -21.81 15.71 -21.73
C GLY A 154 -21.01 17.02 -21.85
N ASP A 155 -21.59 18.09 -21.32
CA ASP A 155 -21.08 19.46 -21.43
C ASP A 155 -20.69 20.00 -20.06
N ILE A 156 -19.72 19.33 -19.42
CA ILE A 156 -19.20 19.74 -18.11
C ILE A 156 -18.04 20.72 -18.26
N SER A 157 -18.09 21.80 -17.49
CA SER A 157 -17.04 22.82 -17.43
C SER A 157 -16.55 23.01 -15.98
N GLU A 158 -15.30 23.44 -15.81
CA GLU A 158 -14.73 23.63 -14.47
C GLU A 158 -15.52 24.66 -13.66
N THR A 159 -15.95 25.75 -14.31
CA THR A 159 -16.72 26.82 -13.68
C THR A 159 -18.10 26.34 -13.22
N MET A 160 -18.75 25.47 -14.00
CA MET A 160 -19.99 24.81 -13.62
C MET A 160 -19.78 23.88 -12.42
N LEU A 161 -18.77 23.00 -12.49
CA LEU A 161 -18.48 22.07 -11.39
C LEU A 161 -18.18 22.85 -10.11
N ARG A 162 -17.38 23.91 -10.17
CA ARG A 162 -17.09 24.75 -9.01
C ARG A 162 -18.36 25.32 -8.39
N LYS A 163 -19.28 25.87 -9.18
CA LYS A 163 -20.54 26.44 -8.68
C LYS A 163 -21.44 25.37 -8.04
N VAL A 164 -21.71 24.29 -8.77
CA VAL A 164 -22.63 23.24 -8.31
C VAL A 164 -22.08 22.50 -7.09
N PHE A 165 -20.79 22.16 -7.09
CA PHE A 165 -20.19 21.41 -5.99
C PHE A 165 -19.85 22.30 -4.79
N SER A 166 -19.74 23.63 -4.96
CA SER A 166 -19.52 24.55 -3.83
C SER A 166 -20.69 24.63 -2.86
N GLU A 167 -21.90 24.25 -3.28
CA GLU A 167 -23.08 24.18 -2.41
C GLU A 167 -22.95 23.10 -1.33
N PHE A 168 -22.11 22.09 -1.56
CA PHE A 168 -21.95 20.93 -0.67
C PHE A 168 -20.79 21.06 0.31
N GLY A 169 -19.76 21.84 -0.06
CA GLY A 169 -18.60 22.04 0.81
C GLY A 169 -17.45 22.77 0.14
N THR A 170 -16.38 22.97 0.91
CA THR A 170 -15.13 23.59 0.47
C THR A 170 -14.37 22.68 -0.48
N ILE A 171 -14.15 23.17 -1.70
CA ILE A 171 -13.40 22.45 -2.75
C ILE A 171 -11.92 22.79 -2.64
N ILE A 172 -11.09 21.76 -2.45
CA ILE A 172 -9.62 21.87 -2.43
C ILE A 172 -9.04 21.88 -3.84
N ASN A 173 -9.51 20.98 -4.70
CA ASN A 173 -8.99 20.84 -6.06
C ASN A 173 -10.06 20.41 -7.05
N ILE A 174 -9.95 20.92 -8.28
CA ILE A 174 -10.76 20.50 -9.42
C ILE A 174 -9.79 20.13 -10.54
N ASN A 175 -9.89 18.91 -11.05
CA ASN A 175 -9.13 18.45 -12.21
C ASN A 175 -10.13 17.98 -13.26
N MET A 176 -10.14 18.63 -14.42
CA MET A 176 -11.07 18.33 -15.50
C MET A 176 -10.32 17.90 -16.75
N GLU A 177 -10.75 16.77 -17.32
CA GLU A 177 -10.28 16.22 -18.58
C GLU A 177 -11.38 16.44 -19.63
N VAL A 178 -11.30 17.55 -20.37
CA VAL A 178 -12.30 17.95 -21.37
C VAL A 178 -12.41 16.92 -22.49
N GLU A 179 -11.27 16.34 -22.92
CA GLU A 179 -11.21 15.33 -23.99
C GLU A 179 -12.06 14.09 -23.68
N LYS A 180 -12.09 13.67 -22.43
CA LYS A 180 -12.83 12.48 -21.99
C LYS A 180 -14.16 12.81 -21.33
N ARG A 181 -14.50 14.10 -21.23
CA ARG A 181 -15.69 14.63 -20.53
C ARG A 181 -15.80 14.10 -19.10
N ARG A 182 -14.68 14.13 -18.39
CA ARG A 182 -14.51 13.60 -17.03
C ARG A 182 -13.90 14.66 -16.13
N GLY A 183 -14.32 14.67 -14.87
CA GLY A 183 -13.80 15.57 -13.86
C GLY A 183 -13.58 14.85 -12.54
N PHE A 184 -12.65 15.39 -11.74
CA PHE A 184 -12.40 14.98 -10.38
C PHE A 184 -12.48 16.23 -9.50
N VAL A 185 -13.37 16.18 -8.51
CA VAL A 185 -13.54 17.24 -7.52
C VAL A 185 -13.10 16.70 -6.17
N THR A 186 -12.16 17.36 -5.51
CA THR A 186 -11.74 16.98 -4.16
C THR A 186 -12.21 18.01 -3.16
N PHE A 187 -12.97 17.54 -2.18
CA PHE A 187 -13.43 18.30 -1.04
C PHE A 187 -12.43 18.28 0.11
N ASP A 188 -12.59 19.21 1.04
CA ASP A 188 -11.91 19.15 2.32
C ASP A 188 -12.47 18.04 3.20
N ASP A 189 -13.79 17.94 3.26
CA ASP A 189 -14.50 16.93 4.05
C ASP A 189 -15.03 15.76 3.23
N ALA A 190 -14.88 14.56 3.78
CA ALA A 190 -15.44 13.34 3.20
C ALA A 190 -16.98 13.32 3.23
N GLN A 191 -17.58 13.99 4.22
CA GLN A 191 -19.03 14.10 4.34
C GLN A 191 -19.63 14.96 3.23
N ALA A 192 -18.95 16.07 2.87
CA ALA A 192 -19.36 16.90 1.74
C ALA A 192 -19.34 16.10 0.42
N ALA A 193 -18.33 15.26 0.22
CA ALA A 193 -18.24 14.37 -0.94
C ALA A 193 -19.42 13.38 -1.00
N ALA A 194 -19.81 12.78 0.13
CA ALA A 194 -20.95 11.86 0.21
C ALA A 194 -22.28 12.57 -0.14
N ALA A 195 -22.53 13.73 0.48
CA ALA A 195 -23.74 14.51 0.22
C ALA A 195 -23.84 14.98 -1.24
N ALA A 196 -22.71 15.33 -1.85
CA ALA A 196 -22.65 15.70 -3.26
C ALA A 196 -23.05 14.54 -4.18
N ILE A 197 -22.57 13.32 -3.90
CA ILE A 197 -22.94 12.12 -4.67
C ILE A 197 -24.44 11.86 -4.58
N GLU A 198 -25.01 11.83 -3.38
CA GLU A 198 -26.43 11.54 -3.18
C GLU A 198 -27.37 12.52 -3.89
N ARG A 199 -26.96 13.79 -4.00
CA ARG A 199 -27.83 14.84 -4.55
C ARG A 199 -27.58 15.17 -6.01
N LEU A 200 -26.38 14.89 -6.53
CA LEU A 200 -25.99 15.23 -7.90
C LEU A 200 -25.92 14.03 -8.83
N ASP A 201 -25.76 12.81 -8.32
CA ASP A 201 -25.73 11.62 -9.17
C ASP A 201 -27.09 11.42 -9.87
N GLY A 202 -27.06 11.35 -11.20
CA GLY A 202 -28.24 11.24 -12.04
C GLY A 202 -28.99 12.56 -12.28
N LYS A 203 -28.56 13.68 -11.69
CA LYS A 203 -29.23 14.98 -11.87
C LYS A 203 -28.86 15.62 -13.21
N VAL A 204 -29.84 16.22 -13.87
CA VAL A 204 -29.62 17.01 -15.10
C VAL A 204 -29.23 18.44 -14.70
N VAL A 205 -28.03 18.86 -15.10
CA VAL A 205 -27.52 20.22 -14.87
C VAL A 205 -27.03 20.77 -16.22
N HIS A 206 -27.52 21.96 -16.60
CA HIS A 206 -27.24 22.58 -17.91
C HIS A 206 -27.44 21.64 -19.11
N MET A 207 -28.58 20.94 -19.13
CA MET A 207 -28.98 20.00 -20.19
C MET A 207 -28.11 18.74 -20.32
N SER A 208 -27.12 18.56 -19.43
CA SER A 208 -26.30 17.36 -19.33
C SER A 208 -26.64 16.58 -18.07
N GLN A 209 -26.85 15.28 -18.19
CA GLN A 209 -26.98 14.40 -17.03
C GLN A 209 -25.59 14.19 -16.41
N LEU A 210 -25.44 14.54 -15.13
CA LEU A 210 -24.23 14.29 -14.37
C LEU A 210 -24.32 12.91 -13.74
N SER A 211 -23.28 12.10 -13.93
CA SER A 211 -23.04 10.91 -13.10
C SER A 211 -21.90 11.22 -12.15
N VAL A 212 -22.15 11.00 -10.87
CA VAL A 212 -21.28 11.40 -9.77
C VAL A 212 -21.04 10.19 -8.89
N SER A 213 -19.79 9.79 -8.72
CA SER A 213 -19.42 8.62 -7.91
C SER A 213 -18.12 8.86 -7.17
N TYR A 214 -17.81 8.03 -6.17
CA TYR A 214 -16.51 8.14 -5.52
C TYR A 214 -15.38 7.91 -6.51
N ALA A 215 -14.35 8.76 -6.44
CA ALA A 215 -13.18 8.58 -7.29
C ALA A 215 -12.47 7.27 -6.92
N ARG A 216 -12.18 6.44 -7.93
CA ARG A 216 -11.39 5.21 -7.74
C ARG A 216 -10.02 5.47 -7.09
N ARG A 217 -9.48 6.66 -7.30
CA ARG A 217 -8.24 7.14 -6.69
C ARG A 217 -8.56 8.36 -5.83
N GLN A 218 -8.33 8.23 -4.53
CA GLN A 218 -8.48 9.31 -3.57
C GLN A 218 -7.17 10.11 -3.50
N LEU A 219 -7.23 11.41 -3.79
CA LEU A 219 -6.07 12.29 -3.67
C LEU A 219 -5.86 12.62 -2.19
N ILE A 220 -4.68 12.32 -1.68
CA ILE A 220 -4.30 12.68 -0.32
C ILE A 220 -3.84 14.14 -0.33
N TYR A 221 -4.77 15.06 -0.07
CA TYR A 221 -4.41 16.40 0.34
C TYR A 221 -4.04 16.39 1.83
N ASN A 222 -3.07 17.21 2.21
CA ASN A 222 -2.65 17.34 3.60
C ASN A 222 -3.74 18.07 4.41
N THR A 223 -4.89 17.43 4.63
CA THR A 223 -5.82 17.84 5.67
C THR A 223 -5.08 17.70 7.00
N SER A 224 -5.00 18.80 7.74
CA SER A 224 -4.18 18.95 8.93
C SER A 224 -4.72 18.09 10.08
N ALA A 225 -4.33 16.81 10.12
CA ALA A 225 -4.48 15.98 11.31
C ALA A 225 -3.25 15.06 11.48
N GLU A 226 -2.64 15.18 12.65
CA GLU A 226 -1.26 14.88 12.99
C GLU A 226 -0.93 13.38 13.17
N THR A 227 -1.66 12.49 12.51
CA THR A 227 -1.50 11.04 12.69
C THR A 227 -1.14 10.40 11.35
N THR A 228 0.02 9.72 11.33
CA THR A 228 0.42 8.78 10.26
C THR A 228 1.06 9.38 9.00
N LYS A 229 2.06 10.27 9.17
CA LYS A 229 2.89 10.76 8.05
C LYS A 229 3.69 9.66 7.33
N ASN A 230 4.03 8.55 8.00
CA ASN A 230 4.86 7.50 7.39
C ASN A 230 4.09 6.51 6.50
N SER A 231 2.79 6.27 6.73
CA SER A 231 1.99 5.37 5.86
C SER A 231 1.57 6.06 4.56
N LYS A 232 1.21 7.35 4.64
CA LYS A 232 0.66 8.13 3.52
C LYS A 232 1.70 8.42 2.41
N LEU A 233 2.99 8.55 2.76
CA LEU A 233 4.06 8.85 1.81
C LEU A 233 4.36 7.68 0.86
N TRP A 234 4.29 6.43 1.33
CA TRP A 234 4.53 5.25 0.50
C TRP A 234 3.32 4.92 -0.40
N ALA A 235 2.10 5.18 0.06
CA ALA A 235 0.88 4.99 -0.72
C ALA A 235 0.82 5.89 -1.97
N SER A 236 1.16 7.18 -1.83
CA SER A 236 1.19 8.12 -2.96
C SER A 236 2.24 7.72 -4.02
N ALA A 237 3.43 7.31 -3.58
CA ALA A 237 4.49 6.83 -4.48
C ALA A 237 4.11 5.52 -5.20
N ALA A 238 3.43 4.60 -4.52
CA ALA A 238 2.97 3.33 -5.10
C ALA A 238 1.83 3.48 -6.11
N CYS A 239 1.02 4.53 -6.00
CA CYS A 239 -0.10 4.81 -6.91
C CYS A 239 0.28 5.60 -8.17
N ARG A 240 1.54 6.07 -8.31
CA ARG A 240 2.04 6.67 -9.56
C ARG A 240 2.29 5.58 -10.62
N LYS A 241 1.22 5.15 -11.29
CA LYS A 241 1.31 4.45 -12.58
C LYS A 241 0.69 5.31 -13.68
N ASN A 242 1.47 5.44 -14.76
CA ASN A 242 1.17 6.01 -16.09
C ASN A 242 1.47 7.49 -16.33
N GLU A 243 2.77 7.77 -16.56
CA GLU A 243 3.23 8.68 -17.63
C GLU A 243 4.33 8.02 -18.48
N LYS A 244 4.32 6.67 -18.58
CA LYS A 244 5.18 5.96 -19.54
C LYS A 244 4.58 6.09 -20.94
N GLY A 245 4.78 7.26 -21.55
CA GLY A 245 4.40 7.51 -22.94
C GLY A 245 4.79 8.89 -23.46
N ALA A 246 4.77 9.93 -22.64
CA ALA A 246 4.88 11.31 -23.12
C ALA A 246 6.23 12.02 -22.86
N GLN A 247 7.16 11.39 -22.14
CA GLN A 247 8.44 12.00 -21.73
C GLN A 247 9.65 11.10 -22.04
N ARG A 248 9.55 10.27 -23.08
CA ARG A 248 10.67 9.41 -23.52
C ARG A 248 11.62 10.11 -24.48
N GLU A 249 11.24 11.26 -25.03
CA GLU A 249 12.06 12.02 -25.98
C GLU A 249 13.07 12.99 -25.35
N GLN A 250 13.04 13.22 -24.02
CA GLN A 250 13.97 14.18 -23.38
C GLN A 250 14.99 13.55 -22.43
N ASN A 251 15.05 12.22 -22.33
CA ASN A 251 16.10 11.53 -21.60
C ASN A 251 16.73 10.45 -22.47
N GLU A 252 17.52 10.89 -23.43
CA GLU A 252 18.58 10.07 -24.01
C GLU A 252 19.51 9.64 -22.89
N ARG A 253 19.28 8.44 -22.35
CA ARG A 253 20.30 7.76 -21.55
C ARG A 253 21.37 7.35 -22.54
N GLU A 254 22.45 8.12 -22.63
CA GLU A 254 23.63 7.75 -23.40
C GLU A 254 24.06 6.33 -23.03
N VAL A 255 24.09 5.47 -24.04
CA VAL A 255 24.68 4.14 -23.92
C VAL A 255 26.19 4.35 -23.83
N ILE A 256 26.73 4.24 -22.61
CA ILE A 256 28.18 4.25 -22.40
C ILE A 256 28.76 3.04 -23.13
N LYS A 257 29.43 3.29 -24.26
CA LYS A 257 30.28 2.31 -24.93
C LYS A 257 31.62 2.30 -24.19
N TYR A 258 32.10 1.11 -23.83
CA TYR A 258 33.46 0.94 -23.35
C TYR A 258 34.34 0.66 -24.56
N ASP A 259 35.42 1.42 -24.70
CA ASP A 259 36.49 1.05 -25.61
C ASP A 259 37.15 -0.22 -25.07
N ASN A 260 37.20 -1.26 -25.91
CA ASN A 260 37.83 -2.53 -25.58
C ASN A 260 39.34 -2.29 -25.45
N PHE A 261 39.83 -2.20 -24.22
CA PHE A 261 41.24 -1.92 -23.88
C PHE A 261 42.13 -3.17 -23.84
N PHE A 262 41.76 -4.21 -24.59
CA PHE A 262 42.56 -5.42 -24.77
C PHE A 262 42.51 -5.84 -26.23
N ASP A 263 43.44 -5.27 -27.01
CA ASP A 263 44.08 -5.87 -28.19
C ASP A 263 45.59 -5.59 -28.07
#